data_AF-A0A6G6YED5-F1
#
_entry.id   AF-A0A6G6YED5-F1
#
_cell.length_a   1.000
_cell.length_b   1.000
_cell.length_c   1.000
_cell.angle_alpha   90.00
_cell.angle_beta   90.00
_cell.angle_gamma   90.00
#
_symmetry.space_group_name_H-M   'P 1'
#
loop_
_entity.id
_entity.type
_entity.pdbx_description
1 polymer ?
#
loop_
_entity_poly.entity_id
_entity_poly.type
_entity_poly.pdbx_seq_one_letter_code
_entity_poly.pdbx_strand_id
1 'polypeptide(L)'
;MGFTSDFDLEEFKRYSAQYVDNVSAVVYYALESAMIELVNYAKMTNTYIDQTNNLRSSIGYVIYQDGELIKSSFSASGSGAGGDGKKGVETGLAFAKRVAEEDGDKGLVCVLVAGMEYAKYVESKNLDVLTGATLQADNVFQAEWNNIKDALKKIKFNK
;
A
#
# COMPACT_ATOMS: atom_id res chain seq x y z
N MET A 1 -51.16 6.45 25.88
CA MET A 1 -49.77 6.24 26.34
C MET A 1 -48.95 5.93 25.10
N GLY A 2 -48.08 6.84 24.68
CA GLY A 2 -47.14 6.59 23.59
C GLY A 2 -45.89 5.94 24.16
N PHE A 3 -45.45 4.83 23.58
CA PHE A 3 -44.14 4.27 23.89
C PHE A 3 -43.08 5.25 23.37
N THR A 4 -42.33 5.86 24.26
CA THR A 4 -41.08 6.56 23.92
C THR A 4 -39.98 5.51 23.87
N SER A 5 -39.29 5.40 22.74
CA SER A 5 -38.17 4.48 22.60
C SER A 5 -37.02 4.93 23.51
N ASP A 6 -36.43 3.99 24.26
CA ASP A 6 -35.23 4.19 25.09
C ASP A 6 -33.92 4.28 24.26
N PHE A 7 -34.06 4.32 22.93
CA PHE A 7 -32.94 4.29 21.98
C PHE A 7 -32.71 5.68 21.37
N ASP A 8 -31.51 6.22 21.56
CA ASP A 8 -31.04 7.42 20.86
C ASP A 8 -30.49 7.04 19.49
N LEU A 9 -31.28 7.30 18.44
CA LEU A 9 -30.90 7.04 17.06
C LEU A 9 -29.64 7.82 16.64
N GLU A 10 -29.41 9.01 17.19
CA GLU A 10 -28.23 9.82 16.90
C GLU A 10 -26.98 9.24 17.57
N GLU A 11 -27.11 8.72 18.79
CA GLU A 11 -26.03 7.98 19.45
C GLU A 11 -25.67 6.71 18.68
N PHE A 12 -26.67 5.94 18.25
CA PHE A 12 -26.44 4.75 17.44
C PHE A 12 -25.73 5.05 16.12
N LYS A 13 -26.16 6.09 15.40
CA LYS A 13 -25.50 6.51 14.15
C LYS A 13 -24.04 6.88 14.40
N ARG A 14 -23.76 7.65 15.46
CA ARG A 14 -22.37 8.01 15.83
C ARG A 14 -21.54 6.78 16.14
N TYR A 15 -22.07 5.86 16.94
CA TYR A 15 -21.38 4.62 17.28
C TYR A 15 -21.10 3.76 16.03
N SER A 16 -22.09 3.60 15.15
CA SER A 16 -21.94 2.84 13.91
C SER A 16 -20.90 3.46 12.98
N ALA A 17 -20.89 4.78 12.82
CA ALA A 17 -19.90 5.48 12.01
C ALA A 17 -18.49 5.28 12.57
N GLN A 18 -18.31 5.48 13.87
CA GLN A 18 -17.02 5.28 14.54
C GLN A 18 -16.53 3.83 14.43
N TYR A 19 -17.45 2.85 14.46
CA TYR A 19 -17.10 1.46 14.23
C TYR A 19 -16.56 1.21 12.81
N VAL A 20 -17.23 1.76 11.79
CA VAL A 20 -16.77 1.68 10.40
C VAL A 20 -15.40 2.33 10.23
N ASP A 21 -15.18 3.49 10.84
CA ASP A 21 -13.89 4.20 10.80
C ASP A 21 -12.76 3.37 11.43
N ASN A 22 -13.03 2.75 12.59
CA ASN A 22 -12.05 1.90 13.27
C ASN A 22 -11.69 0.66 12.44
N VAL A 23 -12.67 0.02 11.81
CA VAL A 23 -12.42 -1.13 10.93
C VAL A 23 -11.62 -0.70 9.71
N SER A 24 -11.97 0.43 9.10
CA SER A 24 -11.27 0.98 7.93
C SER A 24 -9.80 1.28 8.26
N ALA A 25 -9.54 1.89 9.42
CA ALA A 25 -8.17 2.15 9.88
C ALA A 25 -7.33 0.87 10.02
N VAL A 26 -7.91 -0.21 10.54
CA VAL A 26 -7.23 -1.52 10.66
C VAL A 26 -6.93 -2.11 9.29
N VAL A 27 -7.88 -2.01 8.35
CA VAL A 27 -7.69 -2.47 6.97
C VAL A 27 -6.56 -1.69 6.29
N TYR A 28 -6.57 -0.35 6.37
CA TYR A 28 -5.52 0.48 5.78
C TYR A 28 -4.14 0.16 6.36
N TYR A 29 -4.04 -0.04 7.68
CA TYR A 29 -2.79 -0.38 8.34
C TYR A 29 -2.20 -1.70 7.80
N ALA A 30 -3.02 -2.72 7.62
CA ALA A 30 -2.52 -4.01 7.16
C ALA A 30 -2.15 -4.01 5.68
N LEU A 31 -2.89 -3.27 4.85
CA LEU A 31 -2.51 -3.05 3.47
C LEU A 31 -1.19 -2.28 3.38
N GLU A 32 -1.03 -1.23 4.19
CA GLU A 32 0.22 -0.48 4.30
C GLU A 32 1.38 -1.41 4.68
N SER A 33 1.17 -2.28 5.67
CA SER A 33 2.15 -3.27 6.12
C SER A 33 2.54 -4.25 5.00
N ALA A 34 1.55 -4.84 4.31
CA ALA A 34 1.77 -5.73 3.17
C ALA A 34 2.56 -5.03 2.05
N MET A 35 2.17 -3.80 1.70
CA MET A 35 2.82 -3.05 0.64
C MET A 35 4.26 -2.65 0.99
N ILE A 36 4.53 -2.33 2.27
CA ILE A 36 5.90 -2.10 2.77
C ILE A 36 6.75 -3.35 2.60
N GLU A 37 6.22 -4.53 2.96
CA GLU A 37 6.95 -5.79 2.82
C GLU A 37 7.27 -6.09 1.35
N LEU A 38 6.31 -5.90 0.44
CA LEU A 38 6.52 -6.09 -1.00
C LEU A 38 7.54 -5.11 -1.58
N VAL A 39 7.51 -3.84 -1.16
CA VAL A 39 8.54 -2.86 -1.54
C VAL A 39 9.91 -3.32 -1.04
N ASN A 40 10.00 -3.85 0.18
CA ASN A 40 11.26 -4.35 0.72
C ASN A 40 11.77 -5.55 -0.09
N TYR A 41 10.92 -6.52 -0.42
CA TYR A 41 11.29 -7.64 -1.29
C TYR A 41 11.88 -7.14 -2.62
N ALA A 42 11.18 -6.21 -3.29
CA ALA A 42 11.62 -5.65 -4.56
C ALA A 42 12.95 -4.87 -4.44
N LYS A 43 13.11 -4.06 -3.37
CA LYS A 43 14.33 -3.28 -3.12
C LYS A 43 15.50 -4.12 -2.61
N MET A 44 15.28 -5.32 -2.09
CA MET A 44 16.35 -6.22 -1.62
C MET A 44 16.95 -7.06 -2.74
N THR A 45 16.32 -7.09 -3.92
CA THR A 45 16.87 -7.74 -5.11
C THR A 45 18.29 -7.25 -5.40
N ASN A 46 19.15 -8.17 -5.86
CA ASN A 46 20.53 -7.85 -6.20
C ASN A 46 20.91 -8.40 -7.59
N THR A 47 19.91 -8.54 -8.45
CA THR A 47 20.04 -9.05 -9.82
C THR A 47 20.58 -7.98 -10.78
N TYR A 48 20.45 -6.70 -10.45
CA TYR A 48 20.93 -5.57 -11.25
C TYR A 48 21.76 -4.59 -10.43
N ILE A 49 22.61 -3.83 -11.13
CA ILE A 49 23.38 -2.72 -10.55
C ILE A 49 22.62 -1.42 -10.81
N ASP A 50 22.12 -0.78 -9.75
CA ASP A 50 21.52 0.55 -9.84
C ASP A 50 22.60 1.63 -9.72
N GLN A 51 23.07 2.14 -10.85
CA GLN A 51 24.16 3.12 -10.87
C GLN A 51 23.72 4.51 -10.37
N THR A 52 22.47 4.88 -10.63
CA THR A 52 21.93 6.23 -10.34
C THR A 52 21.05 6.27 -9.09
N ASN A 53 20.77 5.10 -8.51
CA ASN A 53 19.80 4.87 -7.45
C ASN A 53 18.34 5.13 -7.86
N ASN A 54 18.06 5.58 -9.10
CA ASN A 54 16.71 5.96 -9.50
C ASN A 54 15.79 4.76 -9.70
N LEU A 55 16.30 3.60 -10.14
CA LEU A 55 15.45 2.44 -10.39
C LEU A 55 14.86 1.94 -9.07
N ARG A 56 15.73 1.64 -8.11
CA ARG A 56 15.35 1.14 -6.79
C ARG A 56 14.59 2.19 -5.99
N SER A 57 14.91 3.48 -6.16
CA SER A 57 14.17 4.57 -5.51
C SER A 57 12.78 4.81 -6.10
N SER A 58 12.56 4.41 -7.36
CA SER A 58 11.24 4.46 -8.01
C SER A 58 10.31 3.33 -7.62
N ILE A 59 10.80 2.37 -6.82
CA ILE A 59 9.99 1.30 -6.26
C ILE A 59 9.28 1.82 -5.01
N GLY A 60 7.95 1.72 -5.02
CA GLY A 60 7.11 2.20 -3.95
C GLY A 60 5.65 1.90 -4.22
N TYR A 61 4.78 2.43 -3.37
CA TYR A 61 3.35 2.20 -3.48
C TYR A 61 2.48 3.42 -3.17
N VAL A 62 1.23 3.34 -3.61
CA VAL A 62 0.12 4.18 -3.16
C VAL A 62 -1.10 3.33 -2.80
N ILE A 63 -1.90 3.80 -1.85
CA ILE A 63 -3.18 3.22 -1.43
C ILE A 63 -4.23 4.32 -1.55
N TYR A 64 -5.30 4.05 -2.28
CA TYR A 64 -6.43 4.94 -2.50
C TYR A 64 -7.71 4.31 -1.94
N GLN A 65 -8.62 5.14 -1.46
CA GLN A 65 -9.99 4.78 -1.14
C GLN A 65 -10.91 5.79 -1.83
N ASP A 66 -11.80 5.31 -2.70
CA ASP A 66 -12.82 6.12 -3.38
C ASP A 66 -12.23 7.39 -4.02
N GLY A 67 -11.07 7.25 -4.67
CA GLY A 67 -10.37 8.33 -5.37
C GLY A 67 -9.48 9.19 -4.48
N GLU A 68 -9.51 9.01 -3.16
CA GLU A 68 -8.68 9.75 -2.22
C GLU A 68 -7.40 8.98 -1.88
N LEU A 69 -6.26 9.66 -1.91
CA LEU A 69 -4.97 9.09 -1.49
C LEU A 69 -4.95 8.91 0.03
N ILE A 70 -4.88 7.66 0.48
CA ILE A 70 -4.85 7.29 1.90
C ILE A 70 -3.40 7.15 2.40
N LYS A 71 -2.55 6.42 1.67
CA LYS A 71 -1.14 6.20 2.02
C LYS A 71 -0.25 6.15 0.79
N SER A 72 1.02 6.50 0.96
CA SER A 72 2.04 6.31 -0.06
C SER A 72 3.42 6.22 0.57
N SER A 73 4.32 5.44 -0.02
CA SER A 73 5.72 5.39 0.42
C SER A 73 6.68 5.21 -0.75
N PHE A 74 7.57 6.19 -0.89
CA PHE A 74 8.70 6.18 -1.80
C PHE A 74 9.91 6.75 -1.06
N SER A 75 11.04 6.08 -1.18
CA SER A 75 12.26 6.45 -0.46
C SER A 75 13.47 6.20 -1.34
N ALA A 76 14.41 7.14 -1.27
CA ALA A 76 15.70 7.00 -1.91
C ALA A 76 16.39 5.74 -1.37
N SER A 77 16.87 4.90 -2.27
CA SER A 77 17.48 3.61 -1.96
C SER A 77 18.48 3.22 -3.03
N GLY A 78 19.54 2.54 -2.61
CA GLY A 78 20.64 2.11 -3.45
C GLY A 78 21.99 2.64 -2.97
N SER A 79 23.06 2.04 -3.48
CA SER A 79 24.45 2.36 -3.15
C SER A 79 25.26 2.80 -4.37
N GLY A 80 24.58 3.12 -5.47
CA GLY A 80 25.19 3.64 -6.68
C GLY A 80 25.83 5.01 -6.44
N ALA A 81 27.00 5.24 -7.03
CA ALA A 81 27.72 6.50 -6.90
C ALA A 81 27.22 7.60 -7.86
N GLY A 82 26.29 7.28 -8.77
CA GLY A 82 25.89 8.15 -9.88
C GLY A 82 24.67 9.04 -9.62
N GLY A 83 24.11 9.06 -8.41
CA GLY A 83 22.95 9.91 -8.10
C GLY A 83 22.37 9.67 -6.71
N ASP A 84 21.45 10.54 -6.28
CA ASP A 84 20.80 10.49 -4.96
C ASP A 84 19.42 9.81 -4.98
N GLY A 85 18.98 9.29 -6.13
CA GLY A 85 17.70 8.59 -6.28
C GLY A 85 16.46 9.47 -6.24
N LYS A 86 16.59 10.80 -6.09
CA LYS A 86 15.43 11.72 -5.97
C LYS A 86 14.50 11.68 -7.18
N LYS A 87 15.08 11.63 -8.39
CA LYS A 87 14.30 11.50 -9.62
C LYS A 87 13.48 10.21 -9.63
N GLY A 88 14.06 9.12 -9.13
CA GLY A 88 13.37 7.85 -8.94
C GLY A 88 12.14 7.98 -8.05
N VAL A 89 12.30 8.60 -6.87
CA VAL A 89 11.19 8.84 -5.92
C VAL A 89 10.06 9.65 -6.57
N GLU A 90 10.39 10.77 -7.20
CA GLU A 90 9.39 11.65 -7.83
C GLU A 90 8.67 10.95 -8.99
N THR A 91 9.42 10.29 -9.87
CA THR A 91 8.86 9.58 -11.02
C THR A 91 8.00 8.40 -10.58
N GLY A 92 8.46 7.64 -9.57
CA GLY A 92 7.72 6.53 -8.96
C GLY A 92 6.38 6.97 -8.40
N LEU A 93 6.37 8.03 -7.59
CA LEU A 93 5.14 8.56 -7.00
C LEU A 93 4.17 9.06 -8.07
N ALA A 94 4.65 9.85 -9.04
CA ALA A 94 3.81 10.37 -10.11
C ALA A 94 3.20 9.25 -10.97
N PHE A 95 4.00 8.22 -11.29
CA PHE A 95 3.52 7.06 -12.04
C PHE A 95 2.47 6.27 -11.25
N ALA A 96 2.71 6.01 -9.96
CA ALA A 96 1.78 5.27 -9.12
C ALA A 96 0.43 5.99 -8.94
N LYS A 97 0.46 7.32 -8.73
CA LYS A 97 -0.75 8.14 -8.66
C LYS A 97 -1.55 8.08 -9.95
N ARG A 98 -0.90 8.24 -11.10
CA ARG A 98 -1.57 8.15 -12.40
C ARG A 98 -2.25 6.81 -12.60
N VAL A 99 -1.58 5.70 -12.26
CA VAL A 99 -2.17 4.36 -12.34
C VAL A 99 -3.33 4.20 -11.36
N ALA A 100 -3.24 4.74 -10.15
CA ALA A 100 -4.33 4.69 -9.19
C ALA A 100 -5.55 5.50 -9.65
N GLU A 101 -5.33 6.66 -10.28
CA GLU A 101 -6.40 7.52 -10.82
C GLU A 101 -7.17 6.86 -11.97
N GLU A 102 -6.53 6.00 -12.77
CA GLU A 102 -7.20 5.20 -13.81
C GLU A 102 -8.26 4.24 -13.24
N ASP A 103 -8.09 3.84 -11.97
CA ASP A 103 -9.00 2.96 -11.24
C ASP A 103 -9.67 3.67 -10.04
N GLY A 104 -9.55 5.00 -9.94
CA GLY A 104 -9.81 5.79 -8.73
C GLY A 104 -11.24 5.70 -8.19
N ASP A 105 -12.22 5.45 -9.05
CA ASP A 105 -13.63 5.36 -8.67
C ASP A 105 -14.00 4.03 -7.98
N LYS A 106 -13.05 3.11 -7.82
CA LYS A 106 -13.29 1.73 -7.36
C LYS A 106 -12.79 1.53 -5.94
N GLY A 107 -13.60 1.84 -4.92
CA GLY A 107 -13.38 1.39 -3.55
C GLY A 107 -11.91 1.52 -3.11
N LEU A 108 -11.34 0.42 -2.63
CA LEU A 108 -9.96 0.35 -2.19
C LEU A 108 -9.02 -0.08 -3.33
N VAL A 109 -8.01 0.73 -3.65
CA VAL A 109 -7.01 0.47 -4.70
C VAL A 109 -5.60 0.53 -4.12
N CYS A 110 -4.82 -0.54 -4.29
CA CYS A 110 -3.40 -0.58 -3.92
C CYS A 110 -2.56 -0.71 -5.18
N VAL A 111 -1.61 0.20 -5.39
CA VAL A 111 -0.72 0.18 -6.55
C VAL A 111 0.72 0.09 -6.09
N LEU A 112 1.41 -0.98 -6.51
CA LEU A 112 2.84 -1.19 -6.33
C LEU A 112 3.53 -0.98 -7.69
N VAL A 113 4.57 -0.15 -7.76
CA VAL A 113 5.23 0.15 -9.05
C VAL A 113 6.74 0.16 -8.94
N ALA A 114 7.39 0.03 -10.09
CA ALA A 114 8.74 0.55 -10.37
C ALA A 114 8.61 1.63 -11.45
N GLY A 115 8.73 2.90 -11.08
CA GLY A 115 8.33 4.02 -11.94
C GLY A 115 9.30 4.43 -13.06
N MET A 116 10.54 3.94 -13.07
CA MET A 116 11.47 4.27 -14.15
C MET A 116 11.10 3.54 -15.45
N GLU A 117 11.05 4.26 -16.57
CA GLU A 117 10.66 3.71 -17.89
C GLU A 117 11.49 2.49 -18.34
N TYR A 118 12.76 2.45 -17.95
CA TYR A 118 13.66 1.35 -18.26
C TYR A 118 13.52 0.15 -17.32
N ALA A 119 12.65 0.18 -16.29
CA ALA A 119 12.40 -0.96 -15.40
C ALA A 119 11.98 -2.21 -16.19
N LYS A 120 11.06 -2.05 -17.16
CA LYS A 120 10.63 -3.13 -18.06
C LYS A 120 11.78 -3.69 -18.89
N TYR A 121 12.70 -2.82 -19.32
CA TYR A 121 13.88 -3.26 -20.07
C TYR A 121 14.85 -4.07 -19.18
N VAL A 122 15.02 -3.69 -17.92
CA VAL A 122 15.82 -4.45 -16.95
C VAL A 122 15.20 -5.83 -16.70
N GLU A 123 13.90 -5.90 -16.46
CA GLU A 123 13.14 -7.16 -16.35
C GLU A 123 13.30 -8.05 -17.59
N SER A 124 13.26 -7.47 -18.80
CA SER A 124 13.45 -8.23 -20.05
C SER A 124 14.83 -8.89 -20.19
N LYS A 125 15.82 -8.48 -19.37
CA LYS A 125 17.14 -9.11 -19.29
C LYS A 125 17.22 -10.22 -18.24
N ASN A 126 16.08 -10.73 -17.79
CA ASN A 126 15.96 -11.69 -16.67
C ASN A 126 16.50 -11.13 -15.35
N LEU A 127 16.42 -9.82 -15.14
CA LEU A 127 16.81 -9.17 -13.89
C LEU A 127 15.56 -8.76 -13.12
N ASP A 128 15.39 -9.28 -11.92
CA ASP A 128 14.23 -8.99 -11.08
C ASP A 128 14.24 -7.55 -10.56
N VAL A 129 13.21 -6.77 -10.88
CA VAL A 129 12.94 -5.42 -10.38
C VAL A 129 11.70 -5.41 -9.50
N LEU A 130 10.61 -5.99 -9.98
CA LEU A 130 9.30 -6.03 -9.32
C LEU A 130 8.63 -7.40 -9.41
N THR A 131 9.00 -8.23 -10.40
CA THR A 131 8.39 -9.53 -10.65
C THR A 131 8.46 -10.45 -9.42
N GLY A 132 9.62 -10.55 -8.78
CA GLY A 132 9.83 -11.40 -7.61
C GLY A 132 8.97 -10.99 -6.41
N ALA A 133 8.84 -9.68 -6.17
CA ALA A 133 7.93 -9.16 -5.15
C ALA A 133 6.47 -9.47 -5.49
N THR A 134 6.08 -9.31 -6.75
CA THR A 134 4.71 -9.61 -7.20
C THR A 134 4.33 -11.07 -6.97
N LEU A 135 5.27 -12.00 -7.14
CA LEU A 135 5.05 -13.43 -6.85
C LEU A 135 4.87 -13.72 -5.35
N GLN A 136 5.33 -12.83 -4.47
CA GLN A 136 5.10 -12.96 -3.02
C GLN A 136 3.81 -12.27 -2.54
N ALA A 137 3.13 -11.52 -3.40
CA ALA A 137 1.95 -10.73 -3.03
C ALA A 137 0.92 -11.58 -2.30
N ASP A 138 0.49 -12.70 -2.88
CA ASP A 138 -0.53 -13.55 -2.26
C ASP A 138 -0.12 -14.06 -0.88
N ASN A 139 1.15 -14.43 -0.68
CA ASN A 139 1.66 -14.91 0.59
C ASN A 139 1.66 -13.80 1.65
N VAL A 140 2.16 -12.62 1.28
CA VAL A 140 2.23 -11.44 2.17
C VAL A 140 0.82 -10.99 2.56
N PHE A 141 -0.10 -10.86 1.59
CA PHE A 141 -1.48 -10.48 1.88
C PHE A 141 -2.19 -11.50 2.77
N GLN A 142 -1.97 -12.80 2.56
CA GLN A 142 -2.55 -13.84 3.42
C GLN A 142 -2.01 -13.77 4.85
N ALA A 143 -0.70 -13.55 5.01
CA ALA A 143 -0.07 -13.40 6.33
C ALA A 143 -0.65 -12.19 7.08
N GLU A 144 -0.68 -11.02 6.44
CA GLU A 144 -1.22 -9.79 7.04
C GLU A 144 -2.70 -9.90 7.35
N TRP A 145 -3.48 -10.55 6.48
CA TRP A 145 -4.90 -10.81 6.74
C TRP A 145 -5.13 -11.68 7.97
N ASN A 146 -4.29 -12.70 8.18
CA ASN A 146 -4.36 -13.53 9.39
C ASN A 146 -3.98 -12.73 10.63
N ASN A 147 -2.97 -11.87 10.54
CA ASN A 147 -2.57 -10.95 11.62
C ASN A 147 -3.74 -10.02 12.02
N ILE A 148 -4.44 -9.44 11.05
CA ILE A 148 -5.64 -8.63 11.29
C ILE A 148 -6.73 -9.45 11.97
N LYS A 149 -7.05 -10.63 11.44
CA LYS A 149 -8.12 -11.48 12.01
C LYS A 149 -7.88 -11.75 13.48
N ASP A 150 -6.64 -12.02 13.86
CA ASP A 150 -6.28 -12.27 15.23
C ASP A 150 -6.27 -11.01 16.10
N ALA A 151 -5.95 -9.84 15.53
CA ALA A 151 -6.13 -8.55 16.21
C ALA A 151 -7.60 -8.22 16.44
N LEU A 152 -8.46 -8.38 15.42
CA LEU A 152 -9.90 -8.13 15.50
C LEU A 152 -10.59 -9.04 16.53
N LYS A 153 -10.20 -10.32 16.63
CA LYS A 153 -10.71 -11.23 17.67
C LYS A 153 -10.39 -10.75 19.10
N LYS A 154 -9.30 -10.00 19.29
CA LYS A 154 -8.87 -9.49 20.60
C LYS A 154 -9.58 -8.19 20.99
N ILE A 155 -10.20 -7.50 20.03
CA ILE A 155 -11.08 -6.36 20.30
C ILE A 155 -12.34 -6.93 20.96
N LYS A 156 -12.34 -7.00 22.30
CA LYS A 156 -13.56 -7.28 23.04
C LYS A 156 -14.47 -6.08 22.90
N PHE A 157 -15.63 -6.31 22.28
CA PHE A 157 -16.75 -5.38 22.34
C PHE A 157 -17.18 -5.31 23.81
N ASN A 158 -16.85 -4.22 24.49
CA ASN A 158 -17.50 -3.90 25.75
C ASN A 158 -18.99 -3.71 25.43
N LYS A 159 -19.79 -4.67 25.90
CA LYS A 159 -21.24 -4.52 26.03
C LYS A 159 -21.56 -3.44 27.04
#